data_AF-A0A447MW32-F1
#
_entry.id   AF-A0A447MW32-F1
#
_cell.length_a   1.000
_cell.length_b   1.000
_cell.length_c   1.000
_cell.angle_alpha   90.00
_cell.angle_beta   90.00
_cell.angle_gamma   90.00
#
_symmetry.space_group_name_H-M   'P 1'
#
loop_
_entity.id
_entity.type
_entity.pdbx_description
1 polymer ?
#
loop_
_entity_poly.entity_id
_entity_poly.type
_entity_poly.pdbx_seq_one_letter_code
_entity_poly.pdbx_strand_id
1 'polypeptide(L)'
;MKTIEVDDELYSYIASHTKHIGESASDILRRMLKFSATTQPTASAVKGTPAAQPVAEAKPVNPVKDKVRAMRELLLSDEYAEQKKAVNRFMLILTTLYSLDHHAFAEATESLHGRTARLFCGG
;
A
#
# COMPACT_ATOMS: atom_id res chain seq x y z
N MET A 1 -11.61 16.25 -13.55
CA MET A 1 -10.79 15.07 -13.92
C MET A 1 -9.37 15.54 -14.17
N LYS A 2 -8.36 14.81 -13.69
CA LYS A 2 -6.95 15.04 -14.07
C LYS A 2 -6.59 14.00 -15.13
N THR A 3 -5.84 14.39 -16.16
CA THR A 3 -5.43 13.49 -17.25
C THR A 3 -4.02 12.96 -17.00
N ILE A 4 -3.80 11.67 -17.24
CA ILE A 4 -2.49 11.03 -17.20
C ILE A 4 -2.29 10.29 -18.53
N GLU A 5 -1.05 10.25 -19.02
CA GLU A 5 -0.68 9.50 -20.22
C GLU A 5 -0.02 8.17 -19.81
N VAL A 6 -0.35 7.10 -20.54
CA VAL A 6 0.20 5.75 -20.37
C VAL A 6 0.48 5.18 -21.76
N ASP A 7 1.40 4.22 -21.84
CA ASP A 7 1.68 3.50 -23.07
C ASP A 7 0.54 2.56 -23.48
N ASP A 8 0.53 2.15 -24.77
CA ASP A 8 -0.54 1.33 -25.36
C ASP A 8 -0.67 -0.07 -24.72
N GLU A 9 0.45 -0.63 -24.25
CA GLU A 9 0.47 -1.93 -23.57
C GLU A 9 -0.20 -1.82 -22.19
N LEU A 10 0.19 -0.82 -21.39
CA LEU A 10 -0.42 -0.55 -20.10
C LEU A 10 -1.90 -0.16 -20.24
N TYR A 11 -2.27 0.60 -21.27
CA TYR A 11 -3.66 0.90 -21.58
C TYR A 11 -4.47 -0.38 -21.84
N SER A 12 -3.94 -1.26 -22.70
CA SER A 12 -4.59 -2.54 -23.04
C SER A 12 -4.73 -3.44 -21.81
N TYR A 13 -3.71 -3.46 -20.94
CA TYR A 13 -3.74 -4.19 -19.68
C TYR A 13 -4.81 -3.67 -18.73
N ILE A 14 -4.90 -2.36 -18.51
CA ILE A 14 -5.95 -1.75 -17.67
C ILE A 14 -7.34 -2.03 -18.26
N ALA A 15 -7.52 -1.86 -19.57
CA ALA A 15 -8.80 -2.10 -20.24
C ALA A 15 -9.26 -3.57 -20.13
N SER A 16 -8.32 -4.53 -20.17
CA SER A 16 -8.64 -5.96 -20.00
C SER A 16 -9.20 -6.31 -18.61
N HIS A 17 -8.98 -5.45 -17.61
CA HIS A 17 -9.52 -5.63 -16.26
C HIS A 17 -10.96 -5.11 -16.11
N THR A 18 -11.64 -4.75 -17.22
CA THR A 18 -13.03 -4.25 -17.20
C THR A 18 -13.99 -5.32 -16.67
N LYS A 19 -14.75 -5.03 -15.60
CA LYS A 19 -15.76 -5.98 -15.05
C LYS A 19 -17.20 -5.58 -15.33
N HIS A 20 -17.50 -4.29 -15.33
CA HIS A 20 -18.83 -3.76 -15.60
C HIS A 20 -18.81 -2.83 -16.81
N ILE A 21 -19.82 -2.95 -17.67
CA ILE A 21 -19.97 -2.07 -18.82
C ILE A 21 -20.16 -0.63 -18.31
N GLY A 22 -19.32 0.29 -18.79
CA GLY A 22 -19.37 1.70 -18.41
C GLY A 22 -18.60 2.05 -17.13
N GLU A 23 -17.79 1.14 -16.55
CA GLU A 23 -16.92 1.51 -15.43
C GLU A 23 -15.82 2.48 -15.85
N SER A 24 -15.46 3.43 -14.98
CA SER A 24 -14.44 4.43 -15.30
C SER A 24 -13.03 3.85 -15.15
N ALA A 25 -12.06 4.38 -15.91
CA ALA A 25 -10.65 4.02 -15.72
C ALA A 25 -10.17 4.24 -14.28
N SER A 26 -10.74 5.24 -13.58
CA SER A 26 -10.44 5.47 -12.17
C SER A 26 -10.92 4.33 -11.27
N ASP A 27 -12.09 3.74 -11.54
CA ASP A 27 -12.63 2.62 -10.76
C ASP A 27 -11.80 1.35 -10.99
N ILE A 28 -11.39 1.10 -12.23
CA ILE A 28 -10.49 0.00 -12.58
C ILE A 28 -9.18 0.13 -11.77
N LEU A 29 -8.54 1.31 -11.82
CA LEU A 29 -7.28 1.56 -11.14
C LEU A 29 -7.41 1.47 -9.61
N ARG A 30 -8.49 1.98 -9.01
CA ARG A 30 -8.73 1.84 -7.56
C ARG A 30 -8.81 0.38 -7.13
N ARG A 31 -9.47 -0.46 -7.95
CA ARG A 31 -9.56 -1.91 -7.71
C ARG A 31 -8.22 -2.60 -7.87
N MET A 32 -7.49 -2.32 -8.95
CA MET A 32 -6.18 -2.94 -9.23
C MET A 32 -5.13 -2.58 -8.17
N LEU A 33 -5.13 -1.32 -7.73
CA LEU A 33 -4.20 -0.80 -6.72
C LEU A 33 -4.69 -0.99 -5.29
N LYS A 34 -5.85 -1.64 -5.09
CA LYS A 34 -6.49 -1.86 -3.78
C LYS A 34 -6.67 -0.57 -2.98
N PHE A 35 -6.93 0.55 -3.67
CA PHE A 35 -7.35 1.80 -3.04
C PHE A 35 -8.82 1.66 -2.65
N SER A 36 -9.11 0.84 -1.63
CA SER A 36 -10.43 0.85 -1.01
C SER A 36 -10.46 1.99 0.00
N ALA A 37 -10.96 3.15 -0.43
CA ALA A 37 -11.56 4.05 0.54
C ALA A 37 -12.73 3.27 1.17
N THR A 38 -12.68 3.01 2.48
CA THR A 38 -13.83 2.53 3.24
C THR A 38 -14.90 3.64 3.24
N THR A 39 -15.69 3.71 2.17
CA THR A 39 -16.93 4.48 1.98
C THR A 39 -17.44 4.07 0.58
N GLN A 40 -18.62 3.53 0.30
CA GLN A 40 -19.91 3.42 0.98
C GLN A 40 -20.75 2.38 0.17
N PRO A 41 -21.73 1.67 0.76
CA PRO A 41 -22.44 0.61 0.06
C PRO A 41 -23.50 1.17 -0.88
N THR A 42 -23.42 0.88 -2.17
CA THR A 42 -24.57 0.97 -3.08
C THR A 42 -25.31 -0.36 -3.04
N ALA A 43 -26.51 -0.29 -2.48
CA ALA A 43 -27.46 -1.39 -2.44
C ALA A 43 -27.83 -1.85 -3.85
N SER A 44 -27.68 -3.15 -4.10
CA SER A 44 -28.57 -3.90 -4.98
C SER A 44 -28.55 -5.35 -4.52
N ALA A 45 -29.64 -5.72 -3.85
CA ALA A 45 -29.90 -7.07 -3.38
C ALA A 45 -30.44 -7.93 -4.52
N VAL A 46 -29.86 -9.12 -4.74
CA VAL A 46 -30.62 -10.36 -4.98
C VAL A 46 -29.89 -11.53 -4.29
N LYS A 47 -30.68 -12.30 -3.53
CA LYS A 47 -30.34 -13.46 -2.69
C LYS A 47 -29.70 -14.64 -3.42
N GLY A 48 -28.83 -15.37 -2.70
CA GLY A 48 -28.47 -16.77 -2.95
C GLY A 48 -27.39 -17.28 -1.99
N THR A 49 -27.77 -18.19 -1.09
CA THR A 49 -27.10 -18.68 0.14
C THR A 49 -25.87 -19.62 -0.09
N PRO A 50 -25.22 -20.20 0.94
CA PRO A 50 -23.79 -20.03 1.23
C PRO A 50 -22.93 -21.27 0.93
N ALA A 51 -21.66 -21.07 0.56
CA ALA A 51 -20.66 -22.13 0.62
C ALA A 51 -19.40 -21.59 1.28
N ALA A 52 -19.22 -21.98 2.54
CA ALA A 52 -17.97 -21.87 3.25
C ALA A 52 -16.89 -22.61 2.47
N GLN A 53 -15.78 -21.93 2.20
CA GLN A 53 -14.50 -22.54 1.86
C GLN A 53 -13.39 -21.82 2.62
N PRO A 54 -12.36 -22.58 3.03
CA PRO A 54 -11.70 -22.41 4.30
C PRO A 54 -10.74 -21.25 4.26
N VAL A 55 -10.71 -20.54 5.39
CA VAL A 55 -9.65 -19.62 5.76
C VAL A 55 -8.34 -20.40 5.64
N ALA A 56 -7.54 -20.05 4.63
CA ALA A 56 -6.19 -20.57 4.51
C ALA A 56 -5.48 -20.28 5.83
N GLU A 57 -5.05 -21.35 6.46
CA GLU A 57 -4.37 -21.42 7.73
C GLU A 57 -3.17 -20.45 7.73
N ALA A 58 -3.40 -19.26 8.27
CA ALA A 58 -2.35 -18.32 8.59
C ALA A 58 -1.52 -18.95 9.70
N LYS A 59 -0.46 -19.64 9.29
CA LYS A 59 0.67 -20.02 10.14
C LYS A 59 0.97 -18.84 11.08
N PRO A 60 1.11 -19.05 12.40
CA PRO A 60 1.30 -17.95 13.34
C PRO A 60 2.71 -17.39 13.11
N VAL A 61 2.82 -16.42 12.22
CA VAL A 61 4.05 -15.68 12.02
C VAL A 61 4.06 -14.59 13.07
N ASN A 62 5.06 -14.65 13.94
CA ASN A 62 5.18 -13.76 15.07
C ASN A 62 5.51 -12.36 14.51
N PRO A 63 4.57 -11.40 14.51
CA PRO A 63 4.63 -10.21 13.64
C PRO A 63 5.85 -9.33 13.91
N VAL A 64 6.42 -9.43 15.12
CA VAL A 64 7.65 -8.73 15.49
C VAL A 64 8.89 -9.33 14.79
N LYS A 65 8.97 -10.66 14.67
CA LYS A 65 10.09 -11.33 14.00
C LYS A 65 10.11 -11.00 12.51
N ASP A 66 8.95 -10.79 11.90
CA ASP A 66 8.82 -10.45 10.49
C ASP A 66 9.27 -9.02 10.21
N LYS A 67 8.92 -8.06 11.07
CA LYS A 67 9.42 -6.68 10.96
C LYS A 67 10.94 -6.62 11.05
N VAL A 68 11.53 -7.36 12.00
CA VAL A 68 13.00 -7.43 12.14
C VAL A 68 13.65 -8.09 10.92
N ARG A 69 13.03 -9.14 10.38
CA ARG A 69 13.52 -9.79 9.15
C ARG A 69 13.47 -8.82 7.97
N ALA A 70 12.34 -8.15 7.72
CA ALA A 70 12.19 -7.22 6.62
C ALA A 70 13.20 -6.06 6.69
N MET A 71 13.45 -5.51 7.88
CA MET A 71 14.48 -4.49 8.06
C MET A 71 15.89 -5.04 7.82
N ARG A 72 16.18 -6.30 8.18
CA ARG A 72 17.48 -6.93 7.86
C ARG A 72 17.64 -7.16 6.36
N GLU A 73 16.59 -7.62 5.69
CA GLU A 73 16.59 -7.82 4.24
C GLU A 73 16.80 -6.50 3.51
N LEU A 74 16.14 -5.42 3.94
CA LEU A 74 16.39 -4.08 3.41
C LEU A 74 17.87 -3.68 3.56
N LEU A 75 18.45 -3.85 4.76
CA LEU A 75 19.83 -3.43 5.00
C LEU A 75 20.87 -4.26 4.23
N LEU A 76 20.49 -5.46 3.78
CA LEU A 76 21.31 -6.34 2.96
C LEU A 76 20.98 -6.23 1.46
N SER A 77 20.01 -5.42 1.07
CA SER A 77 19.58 -5.31 -0.33
C SER A 77 20.55 -4.47 -1.15
N ASP A 78 20.67 -4.83 -2.43
CA ASP A 78 21.45 -4.05 -3.39
C ASP A 78 20.88 -2.63 -3.53
N GLU A 79 19.55 -2.49 -3.50
CA GLU A 79 18.88 -1.18 -3.53
C GLU A 79 19.37 -0.26 -2.42
N TYR A 80 19.52 -0.77 -1.19
CA TYR A 80 20.02 0.00 -0.06
C TYR A 80 21.52 0.29 -0.18
N ALA A 81 22.30 -0.68 -0.66
CA ALA A 81 23.75 -0.55 -0.87
C ALA A 81 24.11 0.47 -1.98
N GLU A 82 23.29 0.55 -3.03
CA GLU A 82 23.48 1.49 -4.14
C GLU A 82 23.23 2.95 -3.75
N GLN A 83 22.53 3.20 -2.64
CA GLN A 83 22.24 4.56 -2.20
C GLN A 83 23.48 5.29 -1.70
N LYS A 84 23.99 6.24 -2.50
CA LYS A 84 25.19 7.02 -2.18
C LYS A 84 24.95 8.06 -1.08
N LYS A 85 23.78 8.71 -1.06
CA LYS A 85 23.47 9.79 -0.10
C LYS A 85 22.77 9.25 1.14
N ALA A 86 23.12 9.79 2.30
CA ALA A 86 22.48 9.46 3.58
C ALA A 86 20.96 9.72 3.54
N VAL A 87 20.53 10.81 2.89
CA VAL A 87 19.10 11.14 2.75
C VAL A 87 18.34 10.07 1.96
N ASN A 88 18.94 9.45 0.94
CA ASN A 88 18.27 8.40 0.16
C ASN A 88 18.08 7.14 1.00
N ARG A 89 19.13 6.73 1.73
CA ARG A 89 19.04 5.61 2.68
C ARG A 89 17.99 5.88 3.76
N PHE A 90 17.95 7.11 4.28
CA PHE A 90 16.95 7.53 5.24
C PHE A 90 15.52 7.42 4.68
N MET A 91 15.27 7.92 3.46
CA MET A 91 13.97 7.79 2.81
C MET A 91 13.58 6.32 2.60
N LEU A 92 14.52 5.46 2.21
CA LEU A 92 14.25 4.04 1.98
C LEU A 92 13.88 3.31 3.30
N ILE A 93 14.55 3.66 4.40
CA ILE A 93 14.19 3.18 5.74
C ILE A 93 12.79 3.66 6.13
N LEU A 94 12.47 4.94 5.96
CA LEU A 94 11.15 5.46 6.30
C LEU A 94 10.04 4.79 5.48
N THR A 95 10.23 4.63 4.18
CA THR A 95 9.28 3.94 3.28
C THR A 95 9.03 2.51 3.73
N THR A 96 10.09 1.79 4.11
CA THR A 96 9.97 0.39 4.57
C THR A 96 9.30 0.31 5.93
N LEU A 97 9.64 1.20 6.87
CA LEU A 97 8.97 1.24 8.17
C LEU A 97 7.48 1.56 8.04
N TYR A 98 7.12 2.48 7.14
CA TYR A 98 5.72 2.81 6.87
C TYR A 98 4.97 1.62 6.23
N SER A 99 5.58 0.91 5.28
CA SER A 99 4.94 -0.24 4.63
C SER A 99 4.76 -1.46 5.55
N LEU A 100 5.62 -1.60 6.57
CA LEU A 100 5.52 -2.66 7.56
C LEU A 100 4.39 -2.45 8.58
N ASP A 101 4.16 -1.21 9.01
CA ASP A 101 3.08 -0.88 9.94
C ASP A 101 2.72 0.61 9.88
N HIS A 102 1.70 0.94 9.09
CA HIS A 102 1.22 2.31 8.94
C HIS A 102 0.76 2.94 10.26
N HIS A 103 0.12 2.17 11.15
CA HIS A 103 -0.45 2.69 12.39
C HIS A 103 0.66 2.98 13.41
N ALA A 104 1.54 2.02 13.67
CA ALA A 104 2.66 2.21 14.59
C ALA A 104 3.62 3.29 14.09
N PHE A 105 3.81 3.41 12.77
CA PHE A 105 4.60 4.48 12.19
C PHE A 105 3.95 5.86 12.42
N ALA A 106 2.63 6.00 12.18
CA ALA A 106 1.92 7.24 12.43
C ALA A 106 2.07 7.70 13.88
N GLU A 107 1.79 6.81 14.85
CA GLU A 107 1.93 7.08 16.29
C GLU A 107 3.36 7.50 16.67
N ALA A 108 4.37 6.79 16.16
CA ALA A 108 5.77 7.14 16.40
C ALA A 108 6.15 8.51 15.81
N THR A 109 5.61 8.88 14.65
CA THR A 109 5.94 10.15 13.99
C THR A 109 5.22 11.37 14.57
N GLU A 110 4.04 11.20 15.17
CA GLU A 110 3.32 12.30 15.83
C GLU A 110 4.09 12.86 17.04
N SER A 111 4.72 11.98 17.81
CA SER A 111 5.53 12.36 18.98
C SER A 111 6.95 12.83 18.61
N LEU A 112 7.35 12.71 17.33
CA LEU A 112 8.69 13.01 16.87
C LEU A 112 8.76 14.42 16.26
N HIS A 113 9.19 15.38 17.07
CA HIS A 113 9.36 16.77 16.64
C HIS A 113 10.63 17.41 17.24
N GLY A 114 11.23 18.34 16.50
CA GLY A 114 12.32 19.17 17.00
C GLY A 114 11.83 20.22 18.00
N ARG A 115 12.75 21.00 18.57
CA ARG A 115 12.43 22.11 19.48
C ARG A 115 11.56 23.18 18.81
N THR A 116 11.81 23.42 17.53
CA THR A 116 11.18 24.49 16.74
C THR A 116 10.70 24.03 15.37
N ALA A 117 11.08 22.82 14.94
CA ALA A 117 10.74 22.29 13.63
C ALA A 117 9.91 21.01 13.76
N ARG A 118 8.81 20.95 13.00
CA ARG A 118 8.03 19.73 12.82
C ARG A 118 8.77 18.79 11.85
N LEU A 119 8.99 17.54 12.25
CA LEU A 119 9.75 16.57 11.45
C LEU A 119 8.86 15.81 10.45
N PHE A 120 7.61 15.52 10.82
CA PHE A 120 6.62 14.84 9.99
C PHE A 120 5.29 15.61 9.98
N CYS A 121 4.63 15.68 8.82
CA CYS A 121 3.29 16.26 8.68
C CYS A 121 2.43 15.41 7.74
N GLY A 122 1.15 15.22 8.09
CA GLY A 122 0.13 14.77 7.15
C GLY A 122 -0.32 15.94 6.28
N GLY A 123 -0.45 15.71 4.97
CA GLY A 123 -0.99 16.67 4.01
C GLY A 123 -2.51 16.72 4.00
#